data_AF-X1Q2P4-F1
#
_entry.id   AF-X1Q2P4-F1
#
_cell.length_a   1.000
_cell.length_b   1.000
_cell.length_c   1.000
_cell.angle_alpha   90.00
_cell.angle_beta   90.00
_cell.angle_gamma   90.00
#
_symmetry.space_group_name_H-M   'P 1'
#
loop_
_entity.id
_entity.type
_entity.pdbx_description
1 polymer ?
#
loop_
_entity_poly.entity_id
_entity_poly.type
_entity_poly.pdbx_seq_one_letter_code
_entity_poly.pdbx_strand_id
1 'polypeptide(L)'
;MSHKYDNFDDAYYYLAERYEYAKENNDWANTNQRDAYDGASDPVDKLHFGYLCGAVYNLYVCLNELADFAEATYDQSHLYESIYWGAKGNGANGVTMSAILSAMIAADFDDFQAFVGIVDGYRAALWNKPFNAEYYAALARGFMT
;
A
#
# COMPACT_ATOMS: atom_id res chain seq x y z
N MET A 1 -15.34 -13.63 -3.47
CA MET A 1 -15.83 -12.26 -3.72
C MET A 1 -14.97 -11.69 -4.82
N SER A 2 -15.53 -11.26 -5.96
CA SER A 2 -14.71 -10.57 -6.97
C SER A 2 -14.36 -9.19 -6.43
N HIS A 3 -13.08 -8.86 -6.39
CA HIS A 3 -12.65 -7.53 -6.02
C HIS A 3 -13.01 -6.55 -7.17
N LYS A 4 -13.27 -5.28 -6.81
CA LYS A 4 -13.64 -4.24 -7.77
C LYS A 4 -12.47 -3.83 -8.68
N TYR A 5 -11.24 -4.01 -8.19
CA TYR A 5 -10.01 -3.68 -8.88
C TYR A 5 -9.05 -4.87 -8.78
N ASP A 6 -8.25 -5.07 -9.82
CA ASP A 6 -7.35 -6.23 -9.95
C ASP A 6 -5.96 -5.98 -9.35
N ASN A 7 -5.63 -4.71 -9.10
CA ASN A 7 -4.35 -4.29 -8.53
C ASN A 7 -4.48 -2.97 -7.75
N PHE A 8 -3.41 -2.62 -7.05
CA PHE A 8 -3.32 -1.40 -6.24
C PHE A 8 -3.36 -0.13 -7.11
N ASP A 9 -2.66 -0.13 -8.25
CA ASP A 9 -2.52 1.05 -9.10
C ASP A 9 -3.88 1.52 -9.62
N ASP A 10 -4.75 0.59 -10.03
CA ASP A 10 -6.12 0.88 -10.44
C ASP A 10 -6.94 1.44 -9.26
N ALA A 11 -6.81 0.84 -8.07
CA ALA A 11 -7.53 1.32 -6.88
C ALA A 11 -7.06 2.73 -6.46
N TYR A 12 -5.75 2.99 -6.55
CA TYR A 12 -5.14 4.28 -6.21
C TYR A 12 -5.49 5.35 -7.23
N TYR A 13 -5.48 5.04 -8.53
CA TYR A 13 -5.87 5.96 -9.60
C TYR A 13 -7.27 6.53 -9.35
N TYR A 14 -8.26 5.67 -9.07
CA TYR A 14 -9.63 6.12 -8.81
C TYR A 14 -9.80 6.85 -7.48
N LEU A 15 -8.97 6.52 -6.47
CA LEU A 15 -8.95 7.26 -5.20
C LEU A 15 -8.42 8.68 -5.42
N ALA A 16 -7.31 8.83 -6.15
CA ALA A 16 -6.71 10.11 -6.47
C ALA A 16 -7.61 10.96 -7.38
N GLU A 17 -8.24 10.38 -8.40
CA GLU A 17 -9.19 11.09 -9.28
C GLU A 17 -10.38 11.66 -8.48
N ARG A 18 -10.90 10.89 -7.52
CA ARG A 18 -12.02 11.34 -6.67
C ARG A 18 -11.64 12.40 -5.65
N TYR A 19 -10.36 12.52 -5.34
CA TYR A 19 -9.87 13.49 -4.37
C TYR A 19 -10.01 14.93 -4.87
N GLU A 20 -9.63 15.22 -6.12
CA GLU A 20 -9.79 16.57 -6.69
C GLU A 20 -11.26 17.01 -6.69
N TYR A 21 -12.17 16.10 -7.06
CA TYR A 21 -13.61 16.36 -6.98
C TYR A 21 -14.06 16.64 -5.53
N ALA A 22 -13.56 15.90 -4.55
CA ALA A 22 -13.90 16.13 -3.14
C ALA A 22 -13.41 17.50 -2.65
N LYS A 23 -12.22 17.94 -3.09
CA LYS A 23 -11.66 19.25 -2.79
C LYS A 23 -12.51 20.39 -3.37
N GLU A 24 -12.88 20.30 -4.65
CA GLU A 24 -13.77 21.28 -5.29
C GLU A 24 -15.13 21.39 -4.56
N ASN A 25 -15.70 20.26 -4.12
CA ASN A 25 -16.95 20.26 -3.36
C ASN A 25 -16.79 20.91 -1.98
N ASN A 26 -15.64 20.75 -1.32
CA ASN A 26 -15.36 21.40 -0.04
C ASN A 26 -15.26 22.94 -0.21
N ASP A 27 -14.51 23.41 -1.21
CA ASP A 27 -14.40 24.84 -1.50
C ASP A 27 -15.76 25.47 -1.84
N TRP A 28 -16.57 24.75 -2.63
CA TRP A 28 -17.95 25.14 -2.92
C TRP A 28 -18.81 25.19 -1.65
N ALA A 29 -18.75 24.16 -0.79
CA ALA A 29 -19.50 24.12 0.46
C ALA A 29 -19.13 25.28 1.40
N ASN A 30 -17.84 25.58 1.56
CA ASN A 30 -17.36 26.69 2.38
C ASN A 30 -17.86 28.05 1.88
N THR A 31 -17.88 28.24 0.55
CA THR A 31 -18.40 29.47 -0.06
C THR A 31 -19.89 29.65 0.24
N ASN A 32 -20.70 28.61 -0.01
CA ASN A 32 -22.14 28.65 0.26
C ASN A 32 -22.46 28.81 1.75
N GLN A 33 -21.65 28.20 2.62
CA GLN A 33 -21.78 28.37 4.06
C GLN A 33 -21.56 29.83 4.48
N ARG A 34 -20.50 30.48 3.99
CA ARG A 34 -20.24 31.89 4.28
C ARG A 34 -21.36 32.78 3.78
N ASP A 35 -21.78 32.59 2.53
CA ASP A 35 -22.83 33.41 1.92
C ASP A 35 -24.18 33.25 2.64
N ALA A 36 -24.50 32.04 3.12
CA ALA A 36 -25.69 31.78 3.93
C ALA A 36 -25.62 32.42 5.33
N TYR A 37 -24.45 32.39 5.99
CA TYR A 37 -24.26 33.07 7.28
C TYR A 37 -24.40 34.59 7.15
N ASP A 38 -23.81 35.17 6.10
CA ASP A 38 -23.85 36.61 5.86
C ASP A 38 -25.23 37.09 5.42
N GLY A 39 -25.94 36.28 4.62
CA GLY A 39 -27.27 36.59 4.08
C GLY A 39 -28.43 36.49 5.08
N ALA A 40 -28.26 35.82 6.23
CA ALA A 40 -29.28 35.80 7.28
C ALA A 40 -29.40 37.19 7.94
N SER A 41 -30.61 37.76 8.03
CA SER A 41 -30.80 39.08 8.66
C SER A 41 -31.12 39.00 10.16
N ASP A 42 -31.64 37.86 10.63
CA ASP A 42 -31.98 37.65 12.04
C ASP A 42 -30.73 37.18 12.83
N PRO A 43 -30.34 37.88 13.93
CA PRO A 43 -29.23 37.49 14.78
C PRO A 43 -29.36 36.08 15.40
N VAL A 44 -30.59 35.63 15.69
CA VAL A 44 -30.86 34.30 16.26
C VAL A 44 -30.62 33.22 15.20
N ASP A 45 -31.05 33.45 13.96
CA ASP A 45 -30.81 32.53 12.86
C ASP A 45 -29.32 32.46 12.50
N LYS A 46 -28.60 33.59 12.54
CA LYS A 46 -27.13 33.60 12.40
C LYS A 46 -26.45 32.73 13.46
N LEU A 47 -26.88 32.84 14.71
CA LEU A 47 -26.31 32.07 15.81
C LEU A 47 -26.55 30.56 15.62
N HIS A 48 -27.78 30.17 15.30
CA HIS A 48 -28.11 28.76 15.05
C HIS A 48 -27.40 28.20 13.81
N PHE A 49 -27.30 28.98 12.74
CA PHE A 49 -26.52 28.60 11.56
C PHE A 49 -25.03 28.45 11.90
N GLY A 50 -24.47 29.33 12.74
CA GLY A 50 -23.12 29.20 13.28
C GLY A 50 -22.91 27.90 14.06
N TYR A 51 -23.88 27.47 14.89
CA TYR A 51 -23.80 26.18 15.59
C TYR A 51 -23.84 24.99 14.64
N LEU A 52 -24.67 25.04 13.60
CA LEU A 52 -24.71 24.00 12.57
C LEU A 52 -23.37 23.90 11.83
N CYS A 53 -22.80 25.04 11.44
CA CYS A 53 -21.47 25.12 10.82
C CYS A 53 -20.39 24.51 11.73
N GLY A 54 -20.41 24.84 13.02
CA GLY A 54 -19.51 24.27 14.02
C GLY A 54 -19.66 22.76 14.15
N ALA A 55 -20.88 22.22 14.12
CA ALA A 55 -21.12 20.78 14.17
C ALA A 55 -20.53 20.05 12.94
N VAL A 56 -20.71 20.62 11.74
CA VAL A 56 -20.12 20.08 10.50
C VAL A 56 -18.60 20.14 10.53
N TYR A 57 -18.02 21.24 11.02
CA TYR A 57 -16.57 21.35 11.19
C TYR A 57 -16.00 20.29 12.14
N ASN A 58 -16.67 20.00 13.26
CA ASN A 58 -16.23 18.96 14.18
C ASN A 58 -16.29 17.55 13.55
N LEU A 59 -17.27 17.27 12.68
CA LEU A 59 -17.31 16.03 11.90
C LEU A 59 -16.14 15.95 10.90
N TYR A 60 -15.83 17.06 10.23
CA TYR A 60 -14.66 17.17 9.35
C TYR A 60 -13.35 16.91 10.09
N VAL A 61 -13.16 17.51 11.28
CA VAL A 61 -11.97 17.27 12.11
C VAL A 61 -11.88 15.80 12.51
N CYS A 62 -12.99 15.20 12.97
CA CYS A 62 -13.03 13.78 13.32
C CYS A 62 -12.58 12.88 12.16
N LEU A 63 -13.05 13.17 10.93
CA LEU A 63 -12.63 12.46 9.73
C LEU A 63 -11.15 12.68 9.38
N ASN A 64 -10.64 13.90 9.53
CA ASN A 64 -9.23 14.21 9.28
C ASN A 64 -8.30 13.51 10.27
N GLU A 65 -8.69 13.46 11.55
CA GLU A 65 -7.94 12.75 12.59
C GLU A 65 -8.03 11.23 12.40
N LEU A 66 -9.19 10.70 12.00
CA LEU A 66 -9.37 9.27 11.72
C LEU A 66 -8.56 8.78 10.52
N ALA A 67 -8.40 9.62 9.50
CA ALA A 67 -7.65 9.31 8.29
C ALA A 67 -6.23 9.91 8.29
N ASP A 68 -5.87 10.61 9.37
CA ASP A 68 -4.59 11.25 9.64
C ASP A 68 -4.05 12.07 8.44
N PHE A 69 -4.86 13.03 8.00
CA PHE A 69 -4.52 13.95 6.90
C PHE A 69 -3.80 15.24 7.39
N ALA A 70 -3.30 15.25 8.63
CA ALA A 70 -2.71 16.44 9.26
C ALA A 70 -1.27 16.76 8.79
N GLU A 71 -0.68 15.90 7.95
CA GLU A 71 0.68 16.08 7.45
C GLU A 71 0.81 17.22 6.42
N ALA A 72 2.01 17.81 6.35
CA ALA A 72 2.28 19.00 5.55
C ALA A 72 2.02 18.81 4.04
N THR A 73 2.04 17.58 3.57
CA THR A 73 1.57 17.19 2.24
C THR A 73 0.66 15.96 2.36
N TYR A 74 -0.45 15.98 1.63
CA TYR A 74 -1.53 14.97 1.76
C TYR A 74 -1.09 13.55 1.35
N ASP A 75 0.00 13.42 0.60
CA ASP A 75 0.64 12.17 0.21
C ASP A 75 1.42 11.50 1.36
N GLN A 76 1.72 12.24 2.43
CA GLN A 76 2.40 11.74 3.64
C GLN A 76 1.43 11.29 4.74
N SER A 77 0.12 11.38 4.50
CA SER A 77 -0.88 10.91 5.46
C SER A 77 -0.64 9.43 5.81
N HIS A 78 -0.74 9.11 7.11
CA HIS A 78 -0.49 7.76 7.58
C HIS A 78 -1.44 6.73 6.96
N LEU A 79 -2.65 7.12 6.56
CA LEU A 79 -3.56 6.27 5.80
C LEU A 79 -2.96 5.90 4.43
N TYR A 80 -2.52 6.88 3.63
CA TYR A 80 -1.94 6.63 2.32
C TYR A 80 -0.62 5.85 2.40
N GLU A 81 0.26 6.22 3.32
CA GLU A 81 1.50 5.52 3.59
C GLU A 81 1.24 4.06 4.01
N SER A 82 0.25 3.80 4.89
CA SER A 82 -0.07 2.43 5.32
C SER A 82 -0.58 1.54 4.19
N ILE A 83 -1.38 2.10 3.27
CA ILE A 83 -1.89 1.37 2.10
C ILE A 83 -0.76 1.13 1.09
N TYR A 84 0.09 2.13 0.84
CA TYR A 84 1.28 2.01 -0.01
C TYR A 84 2.28 0.97 0.52
N TRP A 85 2.66 1.04 1.79
CA TRP A 85 3.58 0.07 2.40
C TRP A 85 2.95 -1.31 2.57
N GLY A 86 1.64 -1.39 2.81
CA GLY A 86 0.90 -2.65 2.81
C GLY A 86 0.96 -3.34 1.44
N ALA A 87 0.84 -2.58 0.35
CA ALA A 87 1.00 -3.09 -1.01
C ALA A 87 2.45 -3.48 -1.32
N LYS A 88 3.43 -2.63 -0.94
CA LYS A 88 4.85 -2.92 -1.14
C LYS A 88 5.33 -4.14 -0.34
N GLY A 89 4.86 -4.28 0.91
CA GLY A 89 5.19 -5.38 1.80
C GLY A 89 4.68 -6.74 1.31
N ASN A 90 3.58 -6.77 0.57
CA ASN A 90 3.00 -8.00 0.03
C ASN A 90 3.45 -8.36 -1.40
N GLY A 91 4.11 -7.46 -2.13
CA GLY A 91 4.49 -7.67 -3.54
C GLY A 91 5.97 -7.51 -3.90
N ALA A 92 6.78 -6.85 -3.08
CA ALA A 92 8.18 -6.52 -3.44
C ALA A 92 9.22 -7.56 -2.97
N ASN A 93 8.84 -8.50 -2.09
CA ASN A 93 9.75 -9.52 -1.58
C ASN A 93 9.56 -10.86 -2.29
N GLY A 94 9.48 -10.83 -3.63
CA GLY A 94 9.87 -12.02 -4.38
C GLY A 94 11.26 -12.42 -3.87
N VAL A 95 11.43 -13.66 -3.42
CA VAL A 95 12.71 -14.15 -2.93
C VAL A 95 13.73 -14.01 -4.06
N THR A 96 14.50 -12.94 -4.05
CA THR A 96 15.51 -12.69 -5.07
C THR A 96 16.77 -13.47 -4.72
N MET A 97 17.57 -13.84 -5.74
CA MET A 97 18.86 -14.49 -5.49
C MET A 97 19.74 -13.66 -4.54
N SER A 98 19.70 -12.33 -4.65
CA SER A 98 20.41 -11.45 -3.73
C SER A 98 19.90 -11.56 -2.29
N ALA A 99 18.58 -11.68 -2.09
CA ALA A 99 18.01 -11.87 -0.76
C ALA A 99 18.41 -13.22 -0.14
N ILE A 100 18.44 -14.29 -0.95
CA ILE A 100 18.92 -15.62 -0.52
C ILE A 100 20.39 -15.54 -0.13
N LEU A 101 21.25 -14.95 -0.98
CA LEU A 101 22.68 -14.84 -0.71
C LEU A 101 22.97 -13.99 0.54
N SER A 102 22.27 -12.88 0.72
CA SER A 102 22.38 -12.07 1.93
C SER A 102 21.96 -12.84 3.19
N ALA A 103 20.88 -13.62 3.11
CA ALA A 103 20.45 -14.49 4.21
C ALA A 103 21.49 -15.57 4.52
N MET A 104 22.10 -16.18 3.49
CA MET A 104 23.16 -17.18 3.67
C MET A 104 24.44 -16.60 4.28
N ILE A 105 24.80 -15.36 3.95
CA ILE A 105 25.98 -14.67 4.52
C ILE A 105 25.74 -14.32 6.00
N ALA A 106 24.51 -13.96 6.35
CA ALA A 106 24.13 -13.58 7.70
C ALA A 106 23.68 -14.77 8.59
N ALA A 107 23.56 -15.97 8.02
CA ALA A 107 23.13 -17.16 8.73
C ALA A 107 24.07 -17.52 9.88
N ASP A 108 23.51 -18.01 10.98
CA ASP A 108 24.31 -18.60 12.03
C ASP A 108 24.83 -19.99 11.64
N PHE A 109 25.64 -20.59 12.51
CA PHE A 109 26.27 -21.87 12.22
C PHE A 109 25.24 -23.01 12.06
N ASP A 110 24.14 -22.99 12.81
CA ASP A 110 23.14 -24.05 12.80
C ASP A 110 22.33 -24.00 11.49
N ASP A 111 21.93 -22.80 11.06
CA ASP A 111 21.27 -22.57 9.78
C ASP A 111 22.18 -22.91 8.58
N PHE A 112 23.46 -22.53 8.67
CA PHE A 112 24.46 -22.88 7.66
C PHE A 112 24.67 -24.41 7.57
N GLN A 113 24.77 -25.09 8.71
CA GLN A 113 24.93 -26.55 8.77
C GLN A 113 23.69 -27.26 8.19
N ALA A 114 22.49 -26.78 8.49
CA ALA A 114 21.25 -27.31 7.93
C ALA A 114 21.20 -27.16 6.40
N PHE A 115 21.58 -25.99 5.88
CA PHE A 115 21.67 -25.75 4.44
C PHE A 115 22.64 -26.72 3.75
N VAL A 116 23.86 -26.87 4.28
CA VAL A 116 24.86 -27.81 3.73
C VAL A 116 24.33 -29.25 3.74
N GLY A 117 23.70 -29.68 4.84
CA GLY A 117 23.12 -31.01 4.95
C GLY A 117 22.04 -31.30 3.91
N ILE A 118 21.20 -30.31 3.60
CA ILE A 118 20.18 -30.42 2.54
C ILE A 118 20.83 -30.55 1.16
N VAL A 119 21.81 -29.68 0.83
CA VAL A 119 22.51 -29.71 -0.46
C VAL A 119 23.24 -31.04 -0.67
N ASP A 120 23.93 -31.53 0.36
CA ASP A 120 24.64 -32.81 0.28
C ASP A 120 23.68 -34.00 0.21
N GLY A 121 22.53 -33.92 0.88
CA GLY A 121 21.43 -34.88 0.72
C GLY A 121 20.92 -34.95 -0.72
N TYR A 122 20.73 -33.81 -1.38
CA TYR A 122 20.35 -33.76 -2.80
C TYR A 122 21.45 -34.35 -3.71
N ARG A 123 22.72 -34.05 -3.44
CA ARG A 123 23.85 -34.63 -4.20
C ARG A 123 23.90 -36.15 -4.08
N ALA A 124 23.74 -36.66 -2.86
CA ALA A 124 23.71 -38.10 -2.60
C ALA A 124 22.52 -38.77 -3.31
N ALA A 125 21.35 -38.13 -3.32
CA ALA A 125 20.16 -38.61 -4.03
C ALA A 125 20.36 -38.64 -5.57
N LEU A 126 21.16 -37.72 -6.11
CA LEU A 126 21.50 -37.66 -7.53
C LEU A 126 22.56 -38.67 -7.95
N TRP A 127 23.54 -39.00 -7.09
CA TRP A 127 24.63 -39.92 -7.44
C TRP A 127 24.17 -41.32 -7.87
N ASN A 128 23.03 -41.78 -7.36
CA ASN A 128 22.47 -43.09 -7.71
C ASN A 128 21.49 -43.06 -8.89
N LYS A 129 21.30 -41.91 -9.56
CA LYS A 129 20.40 -41.77 -10.70
C LYS A 129 21.19 -41.87 -12.02
N PRO A 130 20.68 -42.61 -13.03
CA PRO A 130 21.28 -42.57 -14.37
C PRO A 130 21.19 -41.15 -14.95
N PHE A 131 22.24 -40.73 -15.66
CA PHE A 131 22.34 -39.40 -16.24
C PHE A 131 21.23 -39.16 -17.28
N ASN A 132 20.41 -38.12 -17.09
CA ASN A 132 19.36 -37.72 -18.02
C ASN A 132 19.84 -36.58 -18.93
N ALA A 133 20.44 -36.95 -20.06
CA ALA A 133 21.03 -36.01 -21.01
C ALA A 133 20.01 -35.00 -21.59
N GLU A 134 18.77 -35.44 -21.82
CA GLU A 134 17.71 -34.61 -22.39
C GLU A 134 17.27 -33.50 -21.44
N TYR A 135 17.13 -33.81 -20.15
CA TYR A 135 16.81 -32.84 -19.11
C TYR A 135 17.89 -31.76 -18.98
N TYR A 136 19.16 -32.15 -18.88
CA TYR A 136 20.26 -31.18 -18.74
C TYR A 136 20.50 -30.36 -20.01
N ALA A 137 20.28 -30.92 -21.20
CA ALA A 137 20.32 -30.16 -22.45
C ALA A 137 19.17 -29.13 -22.55
N ALA A 138 17.97 -29.49 -22.08
CA ALA A 138 16.85 -28.55 -21.99
C ALA A 138 17.11 -27.43 -20.98
N LEU A 139 17.69 -27.77 -19.83
CA LEU A 139 18.11 -26.82 -18.81
C LEU A 139 19.15 -25.82 -19.35
N ALA A 140 20.19 -26.31 -20.03
CA ALA A 140 21.25 -25.47 -20.59
C ALA A 140 20.72 -24.45 -21.62
N ARG A 141 19.75 -24.84 -22.45
CA ARG A 141 19.11 -23.93 -23.41
C ARG A 141 18.34 -22.80 -22.74
N GLY A 142 17.77 -23.04 -21.54
CA GLY A 142 17.07 -22.02 -20.76
C GLY A 142 17.97 -20.91 -20.19
N PHE A 143 19.29 -21.10 -20.19
CA PHE A 143 20.28 -20.10 -19.77
C PHE A 143 20.90 -19.32 -20.94
N MET A 144 20.52 -19.61 -22.19
CA MET A 144 21.07 -18.97 -23.39
C MET A 144 20.21 -17.82 -23.95
N THR A 145 19.14 -17.44 -23.25
CA THR A 145 18.29 -16.27 -23.54
C THR A 145 18.64 -15.11 -22.62
#